data_AF-X0YYS7-F1
#
_entry.id   AF-X0YYS7-F1
#
_cell.length_a   1.000
_cell.length_b   1.000
_cell.length_c   1.000
_cell.angle_alpha   90.00
_cell.angle_beta   90.00
_cell.angle_gamma   90.00
#
_symmetry.space_group_name_H-M   'P 1'
#
loop_
_entity.id
_entity.type
_entity.pdbx_description
1 polymer ?
#
loop_
_entity_poly.entity_id
_entity_poly.type
_entity_poly.pdbx_seq_one_letter_code
_entity_poly.pdbx_strand_id
1 'polypeptide(L)'
;IIMKKLLFLIFAIVVGAAGFIVFSRYKNLLNSLDGTNGDFFASSKAPPNEPQRIVSLAPNLTEILFALGLDDKIAGVTLDSDYPPAAQKKTKVGTFWQPDTETVIAAKPDLVVTLQIEQQKRVADSLNRLGYRVLALK
;
A
#
# COMPACT_ATOMS: atom_id res chain seq x y z
N ILE A 1 -54.36 -12.12 -2.01
CA ILE A 1 -53.04 -12.50 -1.42
C ILE A 1 -52.11 -13.12 -2.47
N ILE A 2 -52.60 -14.08 -3.26
CA ILE A 2 -51.82 -14.77 -4.33
C ILE A 2 -51.33 -13.79 -5.42
N MET A 3 -52.17 -12.87 -5.88
CA MET A 3 -51.83 -11.92 -6.96
C MET A 3 -50.71 -10.92 -6.58
N LYS A 4 -50.63 -10.51 -5.31
CA LYS A 4 -49.55 -9.62 -4.80
C LYS A 4 -48.21 -10.36 -4.70
N LYS A 5 -48.20 -11.67 -4.39
CA LYS A 5 -46.98 -12.49 -4.36
C LYS A 5 -46.41 -12.73 -5.76
N LEU A 6 -47.27 -12.90 -6.76
CA LEU A 6 -46.86 -13.09 -8.16
C LEU A 6 -46.20 -11.82 -8.74
N LEU A 7 -46.75 -10.64 -8.43
CA LEU A 7 -46.17 -9.36 -8.86
C LEU A 7 -44.78 -9.11 -8.24
N PHE A 8 -44.60 -9.48 -6.97
CA PHE A 8 -43.31 -9.36 -6.26
C PHE A 8 -42.24 -10.30 -6.84
N LEU A 9 -42.63 -11.50 -7.25
CA LEU A 9 -41.73 -12.48 -7.86
C LEU A 9 -41.21 -11.99 -9.22
N ILE A 10 -42.10 -11.41 -10.04
CA ILE A 10 -41.71 -10.84 -11.34
C ILE A 10 -40.79 -9.63 -11.14
N PHE A 11 -41.09 -8.77 -10.16
CA PHE A 11 -40.23 -7.62 -9.83
C PHE A 11 -38.83 -8.05 -9.35
N ALA A 12 -38.73 -9.10 -8.53
CA ALA A 12 -37.46 -9.65 -8.06
C ALA A 12 -36.61 -10.23 -9.21
N ILE A 13 -37.25 -10.85 -10.22
CA ILE A 13 -36.56 -11.38 -11.40
C ILE A 13 -36.06 -10.24 -12.31
N VAL A 14 -36.86 -9.18 -12.50
CA VAL A 14 -36.47 -8.03 -13.33
C VAL A 14 -35.34 -7.22 -12.69
N VAL A 15 -35.39 -7.00 -11.38
CA VAL A 15 -34.31 -6.35 -10.62
C VAL A 15 -33.06 -7.26 -10.55
N GLY A 16 -33.24 -8.57 -10.41
CA GLY A 16 -32.16 -9.55 -10.41
C GLY A 16 -31.43 -9.65 -11.75
N ALA A 17 -32.14 -9.64 -12.87
CA ALA A 17 -31.54 -9.73 -14.21
C ALA A 17 -30.80 -8.44 -14.61
N ALA A 18 -31.37 -7.27 -14.34
CA ALA A 18 -30.69 -5.99 -14.57
C ALA A 18 -29.49 -5.81 -13.62
N GLY A 19 -29.65 -6.21 -12.36
CA GLY A 19 -28.58 -6.23 -11.37
C GLY A 19 -27.45 -7.18 -11.75
N PHE A 20 -27.75 -8.35 -12.32
CA PHE A 20 -26.75 -9.32 -12.78
C PHE A 20 -25.95 -8.84 -14.00
N ILE A 21 -26.58 -8.13 -14.94
CA ILE A 21 -25.88 -7.54 -16.10
C ILE A 21 -24.96 -6.40 -15.66
N VAL A 22 -25.42 -5.54 -14.74
CA VAL A 22 -24.58 -4.48 -14.16
C VAL A 22 -23.45 -5.10 -13.34
N PHE A 23 -23.75 -6.09 -12.51
CA PHE A 23 -22.75 -6.82 -11.71
C PHE A 23 -21.72 -7.56 -12.56
N SER A 24 -22.12 -8.17 -13.68
CA SER A 24 -21.19 -8.83 -14.60
C SER A 24 -20.30 -7.81 -15.30
N ARG A 25 -20.81 -6.62 -15.61
CA ARG A 25 -20.03 -5.53 -16.18
C ARG A 25 -19.06 -4.93 -15.15
N TYR A 26 -19.46 -4.81 -13.89
CA TYR A 26 -18.57 -4.45 -12.79
C TYR A 26 -17.45 -5.49 -12.58
N LYS A 27 -17.78 -6.79 -12.61
CA LYS A 27 -16.78 -7.86 -12.47
C LYS A 27 -15.78 -7.87 -13.64
N ASN A 28 -16.26 -7.61 -14.86
CA ASN A 28 -15.40 -7.47 -16.03
C ASN A 28 -14.55 -6.20 -15.97
N LEU A 29 -15.05 -5.09 -15.39
CA LEU A 29 -14.24 -3.90 -15.13
C LEU A 29 -13.16 -4.17 -14.06
N LEU A 30 -13.48 -4.88 -12.98
CA LEU A 30 -12.48 -5.25 -11.96
C LEU A 30 -11.39 -6.17 -12.54
N ASN A 31 -11.77 -7.16 -13.34
CA ASN A 31 -10.79 -8.03 -14.03
C ASN A 31 -9.97 -7.28 -15.10
N SER A 32 -10.50 -6.18 -15.66
CA SER A 32 -9.78 -5.33 -16.63
C SER A 32 -8.83 -4.33 -15.97
N LEU A 33 -9.03 -4.01 -14.68
CA LEU A 33 -8.11 -3.17 -13.90
C LEU A 33 -6.92 -3.95 -13.34
N ASP A 34 -6.99 -5.29 -13.32
CA ASP A 34 -5.87 -6.19 -13.01
C ASP A 34 -5.00 -6.51 -14.26
N GLY A 35 -5.44 -6.10 -15.45
CA GLY A 35 -4.93 -6.64 -16.73
C GLY A 35 -3.95 -5.78 -17.53
N THR A 36 -3.88 -4.46 -17.36
CA THR A 36 -3.01 -3.62 -18.19
C THR A 36 -2.69 -2.28 -17.53
N ASN A 37 -1.54 -2.24 -16.85
CA ASN A 37 -0.59 -1.12 -16.88
C ASN A 37 0.78 -1.70 -16.53
N GLY A 38 1.49 -2.15 -17.56
CA GLY A 38 2.91 -2.45 -17.50
C GLY A 38 3.68 -1.25 -16.95
N ASP A 39 4.75 -1.56 -16.21
CA ASP A 39 5.71 -0.65 -15.55
C ASP A 39 5.40 -0.21 -14.10
N PHE A 40 4.26 -0.58 -13.51
CA PHE A 40 3.99 -0.27 -12.08
C PHE A 40 4.40 -1.36 -11.08
N PHE A 41 4.58 -2.62 -11.53
CA PHE A 41 4.95 -3.77 -10.67
C PHE A 41 6.21 -4.50 -11.11
N ALA A 42 7.05 -3.89 -11.95
CA ALA A 42 8.28 -4.53 -12.42
C ALA A 42 9.41 -4.50 -11.38
N SER A 43 9.22 -5.26 -10.28
CA SER A 43 10.30 -6.01 -9.64
C SER A 43 9.68 -7.31 -9.10
N SER A 44 10.00 -8.40 -9.77
CA SER A 44 9.41 -9.72 -9.64
C SER A 44 9.62 -10.36 -8.27
N LYS A 45 8.55 -10.51 -7.49
CA LYS A 45 8.46 -11.54 -6.45
C LYS A 45 6.98 -11.80 -6.14
N ALA A 46 6.64 -13.06 -5.83
CA ALA A 46 5.32 -13.56 -5.42
C ALA A 46 4.51 -12.57 -4.56
N PRO A 47 3.15 -12.63 -4.51
CA PRO A 47 2.33 -11.71 -3.72
C PRO A 47 2.96 -11.63 -2.33
N PRO A 48 3.53 -10.48 -1.96
CA PRO A 48 4.48 -10.46 -0.88
C PRO A 48 3.72 -10.82 0.38
N ASN A 49 4.30 -11.72 1.18
CA ASN A 49 3.88 -11.89 2.56
C ASN A 49 3.68 -10.50 3.15
N GLU A 50 2.58 -10.33 3.89
CA GLU A 50 2.24 -9.07 4.52
C GLU A 50 3.48 -8.49 5.21
N PRO A 51 3.86 -7.22 4.95
CA PRO A 51 5.05 -6.63 5.57
C PRO A 51 4.98 -6.74 7.08
N GLN A 52 6.06 -7.16 7.71
CA GLN A 52 6.19 -7.27 9.17
C GLN A 52 7.20 -6.26 9.72
N ARG A 53 8.05 -5.68 8.86
CA ARG A 53 9.14 -4.80 9.27
C ARG A 53 9.37 -3.66 8.27
N ILE A 54 8.65 -2.58 8.51
CA ILE A 54 8.54 -1.41 7.61
C ILE A 54 9.48 -0.31 8.06
N VAL A 55 10.21 0.28 7.12
CA VAL A 55 10.92 1.56 7.32
C VAL A 55 10.24 2.65 6.50
N SER A 56 9.89 3.76 7.15
CA SER A 56 9.29 4.95 6.52
C SER A 56 10.33 6.04 6.32
N LEU A 57 10.48 6.53 5.10
CA LEU A 57 11.41 7.60 4.76
C LEU A 57 10.76 9.00 4.70
N ALA A 58 9.53 9.17 5.17
CA ALA A 58 8.91 10.50 5.23
C ALA A 58 7.92 10.68 6.40
N PRO A 59 7.79 11.89 6.98
CA PRO A 59 6.85 12.15 8.08
C PRO A 59 5.40 11.80 7.75
N ASN A 60 4.89 12.27 6.61
CA ASN A 60 3.53 11.97 6.16
C ASN A 60 3.27 10.47 5.98
N LEU A 61 4.25 9.72 5.45
CA LEU A 61 4.15 8.27 5.32
C LEU A 61 4.15 7.58 6.68
N THR A 62 4.95 8.06 7.62
CA THR A 62 4.94 7.57 9.00
C THR A 62 3.55 7.75 9.60
N GLU A 63 2.97 8.94 9.50
CA GLU A 63 1.61 9.21 10.02
C GLU A 63 0.55 8.30 9.39
N ILE A 64 0.61 8.07 8.08
CA ILE A 64 -0.30 7.15 7.38
C ILE A 64 -0.14 5.73 7.92
N LEU A 65 1.09 5.23 8.10
CA LEU A 65 1.31 3.88 8.63
C LEU A 65 0.77 3.72 10.05
N PHE A 66 0.93 4.75 10.90
CA PHE A 66 0.32 4.80 12.22
C PHE A 66 -1.21 4.82 12.15
N ALA A 67 -1.79 5.64 11.26
CA ALA A 67 -3.24 5.70 11.07
C ALA A 67 -3.85 4.38 10.57
N LEU A 68 -3.06 3.56 9.87
CA LEU A 68 -3.44 2.22 9.44
C LEU A 68 -3.29 1.14 10.53
N GLY A 69 -2.85 1.50 11.74
CA GLY A 69 -2.64 0.55 12.84
C GLY A 69 -1.43 -0.37 12.63
N LEU A 70 -0.43 0.07 11.85
CA LEU A 70 0.79 -0.70 11.55
C LEU A 70 1.94 -0.36 12.50
N ASP A 71 1.65 0.25 13.64
CA ASP A 71 2.59 0.76 14.64
C ASP A 71 3.69 -0.27 14.95
N ASP A 72 3.30 -1.51 15.26
CA ASP A 72 4.20 -2.59 15.67
C ASP A 72 5.12 -3.07 14.54
N LYS A 73 4.72 -2.82 13.30
CA LYS A 73 5.49 -3.19 12.09
C LYS A 73 6.48 -2.12 11.70
N ILE A 74 6.35 -0.88 12.20
CA ILE A 74 7.31 0.20 11.92
C ILE A 74 8.59 -0.05 12.71
N ALA A 75 9.67 -0.34 12.00
CA ALA A 75 11.02 -0.57 12.53
C ALA A 75 11.90 0.68 12.51
N GLY A 76 11.64 1.62 11.59
CA GLY A 76 12.39 2.86 11.48
C GLY A 76 11.62 3.97 10.78
N VAL A 77 11.94 5.21 11.16
CA VAL A 77 11.33 6.44 10.65
C VAL A 77 12.40 7.51 10.48
N THR A 78 12.12 8.57 9.73
CA THR A 78 13.06 9.71 9.66
C THR A 78 13.15 10.47 10.98
N LEU A 79 14.23 11.22 11.15
CA LEU A 79 14.43 12.14 12.27
C LEU A 79 13.29 13.15 12.37
N ASP A 80 12.78 13.61 11.22
CA ASP A 80 11.68 14.58 11.10
C ASP A 80 10.30 13.99 11.39
N SER A 81 10.19 12.66 11.59
CA SER A 81 8.92 12.01 11.96
C SER A 81 8.70 12.10 13.48
N ASP A 82 7.91 13.07 13.93
CA ASP A 82 7.64 13.36 15.33
C ASP A 82 6.18 13.09 15.77
N TYR A 83 5.27 12.85 14.81
CA TYR A 83 3.87 12.52 15.03
C TYR A 83 3.50 11.12 14.45
N PRO A 84 2.63 10.35 15.14
CA PRO A 84 2.21 10.54 16.54
C PRO A 84 3.41 10.44 17.49
N PRO A 85 3.28 10.82 18.78
CA PRO A 85 4.41 10.78 19.73
C PRO A 85 5.12 9.41 19.82
N ALA A 86 4.42 8.32 19.49
CA ALA A 86 5.00 6.98 19.37
C ALA A 86 6.08 6.85 18.27
N ALA A 87 6.02 7.65 17.21
CA ALA A 87 7.03 7.69 16.14
C ALA A 87 8.42 8.12 16.65
N GLN A 88 8.48 8.91 17.72
CA GLN A 88 9.74 9.34 18.34
C GLN A 88 10.51 8.18 18.99
N LYS A 89 9.82 7.08 19.33
CA LYS A 89 10.41 5.88 19.93
C LYS A 89 10.99 4.92 18.89
N LYS A 90 10.72 5.15 17.60
CA LYS A 90 11.19 4.29 16.51
C LYS A 90 12.64 4.62 16.16
N THR A 91 13.36 3.64 15.62
CA THR A 91 14.74 3.82 15.13
C THR A 91 14.78 4.97 14.12
N LYS A 92 15.74 5.88 14.26
CA LYS A 92 15.89 7.01 13.35
C LYS A 92 16.83 6.64 12.21
N VAL A 93 16.35 6.75 10.97
CA VAL A 93 17.07 6.29 9.76
C VAL A 93 17.57 7.44 8.88
N GLY A 94 18.09 8.50 9.51
CA GLY A 94 18.48 9.74 8.83
C GLY A 94 17.32 10.74 8.73
N THR A 95 17.52 11.81 7.95
CA THR A 95 16.52 12.87 7.76
C THR A 95 15.65 12.58 6.54
N PHE A 96 14.56 13.32 6.39
CA PHE A 96 13.69 13.28 5.22
C PHE A 96 14.46 13.58 3.91
N TRP A 97 15.37 14.55 3.96
CA TRP A 97 16.17 14.98 2.81
C TRP A 97 17.41 14.11 2.58
N GLN A 98 17.91 13.47 3.63
CA GLN A 98 19.09 12.62 3.59
C GLN A 98 18.86 11.37 4.45
N PRO A 99 18.11 10.39 3.92
CA PRO A 99 18.00 9.08 4.57
C PRO A 99 19.36 8.38 4.63
N ASP A 100 19.61 7.67 5.72
CA ASP A 100 20.83 6.90 5.91
C ASP A 100 20.59 5.44 5.51
N THR A 101 21.09 5.07 4.33
CA THR A 101 20.96 3.71 3.78
C THR A 101 21.53 2.63 4.69
N GLU A 102 22.63 2.89 5.40
CA GLU A 102 23.24 1.89 6.29
C GLU A 102 22.34 1.63 7.49
N THR A 103 21.81 2.70 8.08
CA THR A 103 20.86 2.58 9.20
C THR A 103 19.53 1.97 8.76
N VAL A 104 19.05 2.26 7.53
CA VAL A 104 17.90 1.57 6.94
C VAL A 104 18.17 0.06 6.83
N ILE A 105 19.32 -0.35 6.31
CA ILE A 105 19.70 -1.78 6.19
C ILE A 105 19.84 -2.43 7.56
N ALA A 106 20.47 -1.75 8.53
CA ALA A 106 20.63 -2.25 9.89
C ALA A 106 19.30 -2.48 10.60
N ALA A 107 18.26 -1.70 10.24
CA ALA A 107 16.90 -1.92 10.73
C ALA A 107 16.27 -3.22 10.19
N LYS A 108 16.89 -3.90 9.21
CA LYS A 108 16.44 -5.15 8.57
C LYS A 108 15.00 -5.10 8.04
N PRO A 109 14.63 -4.10 7.21
CA PRO A 109 13.27 -3.99 6.70
C PRO A 109 12.94 -5.10 5.71
N ASP A 110 11.68 -5.52 5.69
CA ASP A 110 11.09 -6.30 4.59
C ASP A 110 10.30 -5.41 3.61
N LEU A 111 10.05 -4.15 3.98
CA LEU A 111 9.49 -3.11 3.12
C LEU A 111 10.08 -1.75 3.51
N VAL A 112 10.51 -0.98 2.52
CA VAL A 112 10.84 0.44 2.67
C VAL A 112 9.84 1.29 1.91
N VAL A 113 9.20 2.25 2.56
CA VAL A 113 8.23 3.16 1.96
C VAL A 113 8.85 4.55 1.82
N THR A 114 8.80 5.09 0.61
CA THR A 114 9.50 6.33 0.22
C THR A 114 8.59 7.23 -0.61
N LEU A 115 8.97 8.49 -0.78
CA LEU A 115 8.37 9.38 -1.76
C LEU A 115 9.16 9.39 -3.08
N GLN A 116 8.47 9.62 -4.19
CA GLN A 116 9.06 9.78 -5.53
C GLN A 116 9.73 11.15 -5.71
N ILE A 117 10.70 11.45 -4.85
CA ILE A 117 11.55 12.64 -4.93
C ILE A 117 13.00 12.23 -5.21
N GLU A 118 13.74 13.10 -5.91
CA GLU A 118 15.10 12.78 -6.38
C GLU A 118 16.06 12.33 -5.28
N GLN A 119 15.96 12.91 -4.09
CA GLN A 119 16.78 12.55 -2.93
C GLN A 119 16.53 11.11 -2.48
N GLN A 120 15.26 10.71 -2.40
CA GLN A 120 14.87 9.36 -1.94
C GLN A 120 14.96 8.32 -3.06
N LYS A 121 14.84 8.73 -4.32
CA LYS A 121 15.00 7.85 -5.48
C LYS A 121 16.37 7.17 -5.50
N ARG A 122 17.46 7.90 -5.18
CA ARG A 122 18.81 7.30 -5.10
C ARG A 122 18.90 6.21 -4.03
N VAL A 123 18.27 6.44 -2.88
CA VAL A 123 18.22 5.47 -1.78
C VAL A 123 17.38 4.26 -2.19
N ALA A 124 16.19 4.49 -2.76
CA ALA A 124 15.30 3.46 -3.29
C ALA A 124 16.00 2.58 -4.34
N ASP A 125 16.67 3.18 -5.32
CA ASP A 125 17.41 2.46 -6.36
C ASP A 125 18.55 1.62 -5.76
N SER A 126 19.25 2.15 -4.77
CA SER A 126 20.33 1.43 -4.09
C SER A 126 19.79 0.22 -3.32
N LEU A 127 18.72 0.41 -2.55
CA LEU A 127 18.06 -0.66 -1.78
C LEU A 127 17.47 -1.74 -2.70
N ASN A 128 16.85 -1.35 -3.82
CA ASN A 128 16.34 -2.27 -4.83
C ASN A 128 17.46 -3.14 -5.41
N ARG A 129 18.63 -2.57 -5.72
CA ARG A 129 19.80 -3.34 -6.20
C ARG A 129 20.32 -4.34 -5.17
N LEU A 130 20.15 -4.03 -3.87
CA LEU A 130 20.50 -4.92 -2.77
C LEU A 130 19.42 -5.96 -2.46
N GLY A 131 18.31 -5.97 -3.21
CA GLY A 131 17.24 -6.95 -3.08
C GLY A 131 16.18 -6.61 -2.02
N TYR A 132 16.17 -5.39 -1.49
CA TYR A 132 15.09 -4.92 -0.63
C TYR A 132 13.87 -4.54 -1.46
N ARG A 133 12.68 -4.75 -0.88
CA ARG A 133 11.42 -4.28 -1.46
C ARG A 133 11.22 -2.81 -1.11
N VAL A 134 11.08 -1.98 -2.13
CA VAL A 134 10.81 -0.55 -1.96
C VAL A 134 9.48 -0.17 -2.61
N LEU A 135 8.64 0.55 -1.88
CA LEU A 135 7.41 1.16 -2.38
C LEU A 135 7.60 2.67 -2.44
N ALA A 136 7.61 3.24 -3.65
CA ALA A 136 7.75 4.68 -3.86
C ALA A 136 6.40 5.31 -4.22
N LEU A 137 5.91 6.20 -3.36
CA LEU A 137 4.61 6.87 -3.48
C LEU A 137 4.79 8.29 -4.03
N LYS A 138 3.82 8.76 -4.82
CA LYS A 138 3.87 10.06 -5.50
C LYS A 138 3.23 11.16 -4.66
#